data_AF-A0A1H1GLL4-F1
#
_entry.id   AF-A0A1H1GLL4-F1
#
_cell.length_a   1.000
_cell.length_b   1.000
_cell.length_c   1.000
_cell.angle_alpha   90.00
_cell.angle_beta   90.00
_cell.angle_gamma   90.00
#
_symmetry.space_group_name_H-M   'P 1'
#
loop_
_entity.id
_entity.type
_entity.pdbx_description
1 polymer ?
#
loop_
_entity_poly.entity_id
_entity_poly.type
_entity_poly.pdbx_seq_one_letter_code
_entity_poly.pdbx_strand_id
1 'polypeptide(L)'
;MIDTIFSRKNKQAYAVVDYSQDEEIEFYFRGRIIENSFPAELLALIEEYNGIVDDMALSLVDGAEEKIYAYDLSLKARDSRIFNISIKNKDEISFFTKYPTGDGFRDEYPV
;
A
#
# COMPACT_ATOMS: atom_id res chain seq x y z
N MET A 1 7.90 10.06 -9.70
CA MET A 1 8.19 10.89 -8.50
C MET A 1 8.88 9.98 -7.51
N ILE A 2 9.98 10.42 -6.89
CA ILE A 2 10.72 9.59 -5.94
C ILE A 2 10.32 9.96 -4.52
N ASP A 3 9.93 8.99 -3.70
CA ASP A 3 9.63 9.16 -2.26
C ASP A 3 10.00 7.91 -1.47
N THR A 4 9.97 8.01 -0.14
CA THR A 4 10.20 6.92 0.80
C THR A 4 8.89 6.46 1.40
N ILE A 5 8.61 5.15 1.30
CA ILE A 5 7.59 4.49 2.10
C ILE A 5 8.14 4.29 3.50
N PHE A 6 7.43 4.81 4.50
CA PHE A 6 7.80 4.70 5.91
C PHE A 6 6.62 4.30 6.77
N SER A 7 6.90 3.58 7.85
CA SER A 7 5.93 3.29 8.91
C SER A 7 5.94 4.41 9.94
N ARG A 8 4.79 5.05 10.17
CA ARG A 8 4.62 6.05 11.22
C ARG A 8 4.66 5.43 12.62
N LYS A 9 4.21 4.19 12.75
CA LYS A 9 4.16 3.44 14.01
C LYS A 9 5.51 3.27 14.67
N ASN A 10 6.53 2.88 13.90
CA ASN A 10 7.89 2.66 14.42
C ASN A 10 8.93 3.65 13.88
N LYS A 11 8.50 4.62 13.05
CA LYS A 11 9.35 5.65 12.43
C LYS A 11 10.47 5.07 11.56
N GLN A 12 10.21 3.94 10.90
CA GLN A 12 11.19 3.24 10.07
C GLN A 12 10.87 3.38 8.57
N ALA A 13 11.91 3.59 7.76
CA ALA A 13 11.81 3.55 6.30
C ALA A 13 11.81 2.10 5.81
N TYR A 14 10.92 1.77 4.87
CA TYR A 14 10.75 0.43 4.32
C TYR A 14 11.06 0.33 2.83
N ALA A 15 10.90 1.40 2.06
CA ALA A 15 11.31 1.39 0.66
C ALA A 15 11.53 2.79 0.11
N VAL A 16 12.35 2.88 -0.94
CA VAL A 16 12.40 4.03 -1.84
C VAL A 16 11.68 3.64 -3.13
N VAL A 17 10.75 4.47 -3.59
CA VAL A 17 9.89 4.19 -4.74
C VAL A 17 9.91 5.32 -5.75
N ASP A 18 9.91 4.99 -7.04
CA ASP A 18 9.59 5.92 -8.12
C ASP A 18 8.20 5.61 -8.67
N TYR A 19 7.27 6.54 -8.52
CA TYR A 19 5.86 6.32 -8.83
C TYR A 19 5.22 7.53 -9.52
N SER A 20 4.17 7.27 -10.29
CA SER A 20 3.29 8.29 -10.88
C SER A 20 1.86 8.00 -10.50
N GLN A 21 1.03 9.04 -10.54
CA GLN A 21 -0.41 8.86 -10.40
C GLN A 21 -0.93 8.15 -11.65
N ASP A 22 -1.89 7.26 -11.45
CA ASP A 22 -2.68 6.71 -12.55
C ASP A 22 -3.60 7.81 -13.13
N GLU A 23 -3.75 7.83 -14.46
CA GLU A 23 -4.54 8.87 -15.14
C GLU A 23 -6.05 8.62 -15.05
N GLU A 24 -6.45 7.37 -14.83
CA GLU A 24 -7.86 6.95 -14.86
C GLU A 24 -8.45 6.77 -13.46
N ILE A 25 -7.61 6.48 -12.46
CA ILE A 25 -8.05 6.15 -11.10
C ILE A 25 -7.57 7.20 -10.11
N GLU A 26 -8.51 7.92 -9.51
CA GLU A 26 -8.22 8.93 -8.49
C GLU A 26 -7.47 8.34 -7.29
N PHE A 27 -6.48 9.08 -6.79
CA PHE A 27 -5.64 8.71 -5.63
C PHE A 27 -4.85 7.41 -5.78
N TYR A 28 -4.86 6.79 -6.96
CA TYR A 28 -4.11 5.58 -7.23
C TYR A 28 -2.77 5.90 -7.86
N PHE A 29 -1.74 5.17 -7.43
CA PHE A 29 -0.38 5.36 -7.88
C PHE A 29 0.25 4.02 -8.23
N ARG A 30 1.08 4.03 -9.26
CA ARG A 30 1.86 2.88 -9.69
C ARG A 30 3.31 3.30 -9.89
N GLY A 31 4.22 2.35 -9.72
CA GLY A 31 5.64 2.64 -9.81
C GLY A 31 6.53 1.43 -9.63
N ARG A 32 7.78 1.71 -9.31
CA ARG A 32 8.80 0.71 -9.01
C ARG A 32 9.52 1.00 -7.70
N ILE A 33 9.88 -0.07 -7.01
CA ILE A 33 10.73 -0.03 -5.83
C ILE A 33 12.18 0.09 -6.30
N ILE A 34 12.85 1.18 -5.89
CA ILE A 34 14.27 1.41 -6.14
C ILE A 34 15.10 0.70 -5.08
N GLU A 35 14.70 0.83 -3.81
CA GLU A 35 15.35 0.17 -2.67
C GLU A 35 14.28 -0.50 -1.82
N ASN A 36 14.44 -1.80 -1.56
CA ASN A 36 13.51 -2.59 -0.76
C ASN A 36 14.12 -2.92 0.60
N SER A 37 13.45 -2.53 1.66
CA SER A 37 13.76 -2.85 3.06
C SER A 37 12.48 -3.16 3.85
N PHE A 38 11.43 -3.63 3.16
CA PHE A 38 10.20 -4.05 3.82
C PHE A 38 10.49 -5.25 4.74
N PRO A 39 9.95 -5.28 5.97
CA PRO A 39 10.01 -6.47 6.82
C PRO A 39 9.41 -7.68 6.10
N ALA A 40 10.03 -8.85 6.26
CA ALA A 40 9.56 -10.08 5.62
C ALA A 40 8.10 -10.41 5.97
N GLU A 41 7.68 -10.13 7.21
CA GLU A 41 6.30 -10.29 7.67
C GLU A 41 5.33 -9.39 6.90
N LEU A 42 5.69 -8.12 6.66
CA LEU A 42 4.87 -7.21 5.88
C LEU A 42 4.81 -7.62 4.41
N LEU A 43 5.92 -8.08 3.83
CA LEU A 43 5.91 -8.62 2.46
C LEU A 43 4.98 -9.83 2.33
N ALA A 44 5.00 -10.74 3.30
CA ALA A 44 4.10 -11.90 3.32
C ALA A 44 2.62 -11.49 3.43
N LEU A 45 2.29 -10.47 4.24
CA LEU A 45 0.93 -9.94 4.32
C LEU A 45 0.46 -9.30 3.01
N ILE A 46 1.35 -8.56 2.32
CA ILE A 46 1.04 -7.97 1.02
C ILE A 46 0.83 -9.06 -0.05
N GLU A 47 1.62 -10.12 -0.01
CA GLU A 47 1.46 -11.28 -0.90
C GLU A 47 0.15 -12.03 -0.62
N GLU A 48 -0.20 -12.24 0.66
CA GLU A 48 -1.49 -12.80 1.08
C GLU A 48 -2.66 -11.96 0.57
N TYR A 49 -2.60 -10.64 0.76
CA TYR A 49 -3.59 -9.70 0.25
C TYR A 49 -3.75 -9.80 -1.27
N ASN A 50 -2.64 -9.78 -2.03
CA ASN A 50 -2.65 -9.92 -3.48
C ASN A 50 -3.32 -11.23 -3.91
N GLY A 51 -3.01 -12.35 -3.25
CA GLY A 51 -3.62 -13.64 -3.54
C GLY A 51 -5.13 -13.65 -3.28
N ILE A 52 -5.58 -13.08 -2.16
CA ILE A 52 -7.01 -12.98 -1.83
C ILE A 52 -7.76 -12.15 -2.89
N VAL A 53 -7.19 -11.03 -3.32
CA VAL A 53 -7.78 -10.17 -4.36
C VAL A 53 -7.84 -10.89 -5.70
N ASP A 54 -6.75 -11.55 -6.10
CA ASP A 54 -6.67 -12.28 -7.36
C ASP A 54 -7.65 -13.49 -7.37
N ASP A 55 -7.85 -14.17 -6.23
CA ASP A 55 -8.82 -15.27 -6.05
C ASP A 55 -10.28 -14.81 -5.85
N MET A 56 -10.52 -13.49 -5.81
CA MET A 56 -11.81 -12.88 -5.49
C MET A 56 -12.43 -13.36 -4.16
N ALA A 57 -11.59 -13.75 -3.19
CA ALA A 57 -12.00 -14.26 -1.89
C ALA A 57 -12.33 -13.13 -0.91
N LEU A 58 -13.29 -12.27 -1.29
CA LEU A 58 -13.60 -10.99 -0.63
C LEU A 58 -13.84 -11.08 0.88
N SER A 59 -14.34 -12.21 1.39
CA SER A 59 -14.55 -12.42 2.84
C SER A 59 -13.27 -12.42 3.67
N LEU A 60 -12.10 -12.55 3.05
CA LEU A 60 -10.79 -12.58 3.71
C LEU A 60 -10.01 -11.26 3.57
N VAL A 61 -10.46 -10.36 2.69
CA VAL A 61 -9.78 -9.11 2.35
C VAL A 61 -9.61 -8.22 3.57
N ASP A 62 -10.70 -7.99 4.30
CA ASP A 62 -10.72 -7.08 5.45
C ASP A 62 -9.66 -7.43 6.50
N GLY A 63 -9.44 -8.73 6.75
CA GLY A 63 -8.48 -9.20 7.74
C GLY A 63 -7.02 -9.00 7.31
N ALA A 64 -6.72 -9.09 6.01
CA ALA A 64 -5.40 -8.80 5.48
C ALA A 64 -5.15 -7.28 5.43
N GLU A 65 -6.15 -6.50 5.01
CA GLU A 65 -6.08 -5.05 4.96
C GLU A 65 -5.87 -4.44 6.36
N GLU A 66 -6.59 -4.92 7.38
CA GLU A 66 -6.42 -4.46 8.76
C GLU A 66 -4.98 -4.71 9.27
N LYS A 67 -4.42 -5.90 9.02
CA LYS A 67 -3.05 -6.24 9.42
C LYS A 67 -2.00 -5.36 8.72
N ILE A 68 -2.17 -5.08 7.43
CA ILE A 68 -1.29 -4.19 6.68
C ILE A 68 -1.44 -2.74 7.21
N TYR A 69 -2.68 -2.30 7.44
CA TYR A 69 -2.97 -0.97 7.96
C TYR A 69 -2.34 -0.73 9.34
N ALA A 70 -2.20 -1.78 10.16
CA ALA A 70 -1.52 -1.71 11.46
C ALA A 70 -0.02 -1.36 11.39
N TYR A 71 0.60 -1.36 10.19
CA TYR A 71 1.95 -0.82 9.97
C TYR A 71 1.96 0.70 9.77
N ASP A 72 0.81 1.36 9.61
CA ASP A 72 0.64 2.81 9.40
C ASP A 72 1.62 3.35 8.34
N LEU A 73 1.55 2.74 7.15
CA LEU A 73 2.41 3.06 6.02
C LEU A 73 2.05 4.41 5.42
N SER A 74 3.05 5.18 5.01
CA SER A 74 2.86 6.46 4.35
C SER A 74 4.04 6.86 3.49
N LEU A 75 3.80 7.81 2.58
CA LEU A 75 4.81 8.51 1.81
C LEU A 75 5.40 9.64 2.66
N LYS A 76 6.73 9.65 2.81
CA LYS A 76 7.43 10.55 3.73
C LYS A 76 7.36 12.01 3.31
N ALA A 77 7.62 12.33 2.04
CA ALA A 77 7.64 13.70 1.58
C ALA A 77 6.23 14.30 1.44
N ARG A 78 5.25 13.47 1.09
CA ARG A 78 3.84 13.88 0.89
C ARG A 78 2.98 13.84 2.15
N ASP A 79 3.49 13.29 3.24
CA ASP A 79 2.74 13.03 4.48
C ASP A 79 1.39 12.33 4.24
N SER A 80 1.32 11.47 3.23
CA SER A 80 0.10 10.79 2.79
C SER A 80 0.15 9.32 3.16
N ARG A 81 -0.91 8.79 3.78
CA ARG A 81 -1.04 7.36 4.08
C ARG A 81 -1.10 6.52 2.80
N ILE A 82 -0.73 5.25 2.94
CA ILE A 82 -0.76 4.26 1.89
C ILE A 82 -1.80 3.20 2.25
N PHE A 83 -2.69 2.92 1.29
CA PHE A 83 -3.73 1.91 1.39
C PHE A 83 -3.61 0.93 0.23
N ASN A 84 -4.11 -0.29 0.44
CA ASN A 84 -4.23 -1.34 -0.58
C ASN A 84 -2.94 -1.50 -1.39
N ILE A 85 -1.81 -1.53 -0.67
CA ILE A 85 -0.49 -1.68 -1.26
C ILE A 85 -0.35 -3.07 -1.88
N SER A 86 0.11 -3.11 -3.12
CA SER A 86 0.38 -4.33 -3.87
C SER A 86 1.79 -4.27 -4.42
N ILE A 87 2.56 -5.34 -4.20
CA ILE A 87 3.88 -5.52 -4.80
C ILE A 87 3.83 -6.76 -5.71
N LYS A 88 4.11 -6.60 -7.00
CA LYS A 88 4.15 -7.65 -8.01
C LYS A 88 5.55 -7.70 -8.66
N ASN A 89 5.92 -8.86 -9.21
CA ASN A 89 7.18 -9.02 -9.95
C ASN A 89 8.46 -8.58 -9.20
N LYS A 90 8.44 -8.59 -7.86
CA LYS A 90 9.48 -8.16 -6.91
C LYS A 90 9.72 -6.66 -6.76
N ASP A 91 9.45 -5.85 -7.78
CA ASP A 91 9.72 -4.42 -7.76
C ASP A 91 8.56 -3.53 -8.23
N GLU A 92 7.53 -4.08 -8.88
CA GLU A 92 6.36 -3.31 -9.28
C GLU A 92 5.48 -3.05 -8.07
N ILE A 93 5.19 -1.78 -7.80
CA ILE A 93 4.39 -1.38 -6.65
C ILE A 93 3.20 -0.55 -7.10
N SER A 94 2.06 -0.76 -6.45
CA SER A 94 0.91 0.11 -6.56
C SER A 94 0.24 0.30 -5.21
N PHE A 95 -0.45 1.42 -5.04
CA PHE A 95 -1.12 1.78 -3.81
C PHE A 95 -2.09 2.94 -4.03
N PHE A 96 -2.98 3.14 -3.05
CA PHE A 96 -3.79 4.35 -2.96
C PHE A 96 -3.29 5.28 -1.86
N THR A 97 -3.48 6.59 -2.03
CA THR A 97 -3.27 7.58 -0.96
C THR A 97 -4.54 7.96 -0.21
N LYS A 98 -5.69 7.42 -0.63
CA LYS A 98 -6.96 7.44 0.09
C LYS A 98 -7.58 6.05 0.06
N TYR A 99 -8.23 5.64 1.14
CA TYR A 99 -8.86 4.33 1.21
C TYR A 99 -10.07 4.25 0.26
N PRO A 100 -10.06 3.38 -0.76
CA PRO A 100 -11.19 3.23 -1.68
C PRO A 100 -12.37 2.54 -0.98
N THR A 101 -13.58 3.01 -1.24
CA THR A 101 -14.83 2.41 -0.75
C THR A 101 -15.84 2.30 -1.89
N GLY A 102 -16.93 1.55 -1.68
CA GLY A 102 -18.02 1.46 -2.67
C GLY A 102 -18.67 2.80 -3.03
N ASP A 103 -18.51 3.82 -2.17
CA ASP A 103 -19.11 5.16 -2.33
C ASP A 103 -18.06 6.27 -2.61
N GLY A 104 -16.80 5.91 -2.87
CA GLY A 104 -15.73 6.88 -3.16
C GLY A 104 -14.43 6.61 -2.39
N PHE A 105 -13.91 7.62 -1.70
CA PHE A 105 -12.61 7.55 -1.01
C PHE A 105 -12.65 8.17 0.39
N ARG A 106 -11.91 7.59 1.33
CA ARG A 106 -11.76 8.07 2.71
C ARG A 106 -10.30 8.38 3.03
N ASP A 107 -10.07 9.33 3.92
CA ASP A 107 -8.72 9.67 4.39
C ASP A 107 -8.16 8.64 5.38
N GLU A 108 -9.03 7.81 5.97
CA GLU A 108 -8.69 6.78 6.94
C GLU A 108 -9.40 5.45 6.65
N TYR A 109 -8.78 4.36 7.10
CA TYR A 109 -9.39 3.04 7.07
C TYR A 109 -10.56 2.98 8.05
N PRO A 110 -11.73 2.41 7.67
CA PRO A 110 -12.86 2.27 8.58
C PRO A 110 -12.51 1.28 9.70
N VAL A 111 -12.41 1.81 10.93
CA VAL A 111 -12.23 1.03 12.16
C VAL A 111 -13.58 0.81 12.83
#